data_AF-A0A0J6G5G8-F1
#
_entry.id   AF-A0A0J6G5G8-F1
#
_cell.length_a   1.000
_cell.length_b   1.000
_cell.length_c   1.000
_cell.angle_alpha   90.00
_cell.angle_beta   90.00
_cell.angle_gamma   90.00
#
_symmetry.space_group_name_H-M   'P 1'
#
loop_
_entity.id
_entity.type
_entity.pdbx_description
1 polymer ?
#
loop_
_entity_poly.entity_id
_entity_poly.type
_entity_poly.pdbx_seq_one_letter_code
_entity_poly.pdbx_strand_id
1 'polypeptide(L)' 'MADNEFSTFWLLFGKYGATMTIEQLRDAFYPGSSMKTMANKHSARLLPARTGDVYDTRDVAVWWDSQRKAAAS' A
#
# COMPACT_ATOMS: atom_id res chain seq x y z
N MET A 1 20.07 5.19 15.01
CA MET A 1 20.70 4.37 13.96
C MET A 1 20.10 4.85 12.66
N ALA A 2 20.92 5.44 11.78
CA ALA A 2 20.47 5.97 10.50
C ALA A 2 20.20 4.78 9.57
N ASP A 3 18.94 4.35 9.53
CA ASP A 3 18.52 3.30 8.62
C ASP A 3 18.51 3.89 7.21
N ASN A 4 19.32 3.28 6.35
CA ASN A 4 19.47 3.60 4.94
C ASN A 4 18.23 3.12 4.14
N GLU A 5 17.04 3.24 4.76
CA GLU A 5 15.74 2.91 4.20
C GLU A 5 15.29 4.12 3.38
N PHE A 6 15.30 3.99 2.05
CA PHE A 6 14.38 4.81 1.26
C PHE A 6 12.98 4.56 1.82
N SER A 7 12.42 5.55 2.51
CA SER A 7 11.06 5.46 3.07
C SER A 7 10.15 4.83 2.02
N THR A 8 9.37 3.80 2.39
CA THR A 8 8.41 3.13 1.50
C THR A 8 7.61 4.15 0.68
N PHE A 9 7.32 5.31 1.28
CA PHE A 9 6.73 6.46 0.61
C PHE A 9 7.49 6.91 -0.64
N TRP A 10 8.79 7.17 -0.58
CA TRP A 10 9.56 7.67 -1.73
C TRP A 10 9.63 6.66 -2.87
N LEU A 11 9.69 5.36 -2.55
CA LEU A 11 9.65 4.28 -3.55
C LEU A 11 8.31 4.24 -4.29
N LEU A 12 7.20 4.30 -3.54
CA LEU A 12 5.87 4.30 -4.13
C LEU A 12 5.58 5.61 -4.86
N PHE A 13 5.95 6.75 -4.28
CA PHE A 13 5.72 8.07 -4.85
C PHE A 13 6.48 8.26 -6.17
N GLY A 14 7.74 7.81 -6.23
CA GLY A 14 8.52 7.87 -7.46
C GLY A 14 7.92 7.06 -8.62
N LYS A 15 7.18 5.99 -8.32
CA LYS A 15 6.58 5.10 -9.33
C LYS A 15 5.14 5.44 -9.68
N TYR A 16 4.32 5.80 -8.68
CA TYR A 16 2.88 5.94 -8.82
C TYR A 16 2.38 7.39 -8.60
N GLY A 17 3.22 8.28 -8.08
CA GLY A 17 2.86 9.64 -7.74
C GLY A 17 2.13 9.75 -6.39
N ALA A 18 1.31 10.79 -6.24
CA ALA A 18 0.62 11.11 -4.99
C ALA A 18 -0.48 10.10 -4.60
N THR A 19 -1.01 9.36 -5.58
CA THR A 19 -2.11 8.42 -5.36
C THR A 19 -1.92 7.14 -6.14
N MET A 20 -2.47 6.03 -5.65
CA MET A 20 -2.46 4.72 -6.30
C MET A 20 -3.88 4.22 -6.56
N THR A 21 -4.11 3.55 -7.69
CA THR A 21 -5.35 2.79 -7.90
C THR A 21 -5.32 1.44 -7.18
N ILE A 22 -6.47 0.76 -7.09
CA ILE A 22 -6.53 -0.58 -6.52
C ILE A 22 -5.74 -1.62 -7.33
N GLU A 23 -5.64 -1.43 -8.65
CA GLU A 23 -4.82 -2.25 -9.55
C GLU A 23 -3.33 -2.02 -9.28
N GLN A 24 -2.90 -0.77 -9.14
CA GLN A 24 -1.50 -0.47 -8.82
C GLN A 24 -1.09 -1.00 -7.45
N LEU A 25 -1.99 -0.89 -6.45
CA LEU A 25 -1.79 -1.47 -5.13
C LEU A 25 -1.71 -3.00 -5.20
N ARG A 26 -2.59 -3.64 -5.97
CA ARG A 26 -2.51 -5.08 -6.23
C ARG A 26 -1.17 -5.44 -6.85
N ASP A 27 -0.75 -4.75 -7.89
CA ASP A 27 0.48 -5.09 -8.61
C ASP A 27 1.72 -4.89 -7.74
N ALA A 28 1.69 -3.94 -6.80
CA ALA A 28 2.78 -3.68 -5.86
C ALA A 28 2.87 -4.70 -4.72
N PHE A 29 1.73 -5.10 -4.12
CA PHE A 29 1.72 -5.86 -2.87
C PHE A 29 1.09 -7.26 -2.98
N TYR A 30 0.30 -7.50 -4.03
CA TYR A 30 -0.48 -8.73 -4.23
C TYR A 30 -0.54 -9.16 -5.71
N PRO A 31 0.59 -9.30 -6.43
CA PRO A 31 0.62 -9.44 -7.89
C PRO A 31 -0.15 -10.66 -8.44
N GLY A 32 -0.42 -11.68 -7.61
CA GLY A 32 -1.23 -12.85 -7.99
C GLY A 32 -2.71 -12.79 -7.58
N SER A 33 -3.16 -11.74 -6.90
CA SER A 33 -4.55 -11.64 -6.43
C SER A 33 -5.50 -11.21 -7.55
N SER A 34 -6.72 -11.74 -7.56
CA SER A 34 -7.76 -11.23 -8.46
C SER A 34 -8.29 -9.86 -7.99
N MET A 35 -8.89 -9.07 -8.89
CA MET A 35 -9.56 -7.81 -8.49
C MET A 35 -10.72 -8.05 -7.52
N LYS A 36 -11.43 -9.17 -7.63
CA LYS A 36 -12.47 -9.56 -6.66
C LYS A 36 -11.88 -9.76 -5.26
N THR A 37 -10.71 -10.40 -5.17
CA THR A 37 -9.98 -10.57 -3.91
C THR A 37 -9.59 -9.23 -3.31
N MET A 38 -9.12 -8.29 -4.14
CA MET A 38 -8.76 -6.94 -3.70
C MET A 38 -9.97 -6.16 -3.20
N ALA A 39 -11.12 -6.25 -3.89
CA ALA A 39 -12.37 -5.64 -3.45
C ALA A 39 -12.87 -6.22 -2.10
N ASN A 40 -12.74 -7.53 -1.92
CA ASN A 40 -13.05 -8.18 -0.64
C ASN A 40 -12.12 -7.69 0.48
N LYS A 41 -10.81 -7.60 0.22
CA LYS A 41 -9.83 -7.05 1.18
C LYS A 41 -10.14 -5.61 1.55
N HIS A 42 -10.51 -4.78 0.58
CA HIS A 42 -10.95 -3.40 0.82
C HIS A 42 -12.19 -3.37 1.74
N SER A 43 -13.21 -4.15 1.40
CA SER A 43 -14.47 -4.23 2.17
C SER A 43 -14.23 -4.74 3.59
N ALA A 44 -13.27 -5.65 3.77
CA ALA A 44 -12.84 -6.16 5.07
C ALA A 44 -11.89 -5.22 5.85
N ARG A 45 -11.61 -4.01 5.31
CA ARG A 45 -10.68 -3.02 5.89
C ARG A 45 -9.26 -3.56 6.10
N LEU A 46 -8.83 -4.47 5.23
CA LEU A 46 -7.48 -5.02 5.22
C LEU A 46 -6.50 -4.21 4.34
N LEU A 47 -7.01 -3.19 3.64
CA LEU A 47 -6.24 -2.25 2.83
C LEU A 47 -6.29 -0.85 3.50
N PRO A 48 -5.40 0.09 3.09
CA PRO A 48 -5.47 1.48 3.53
C PRO A 48 -6.84 2.11 3.22
N ALA A 49 -7.16 3.21 3.90
CA ALA A 49 -8.33 4.00 3.55
C ALA A 49 -8.23 4.51 2.10
N ARG A 50 -9.37 4.54 1.41
CA ARG A 50 -9.49 5.00 0.01
C ARG A 50 -10.28 6.30 -0.02
N THR A 51 -9.85 7.24 -0.85
CA THR A 51 -10.54 8.49 -1.13
C THR A 51 -11.13 8.42 -2.53
N GLY A 52 -12.45 8.32 -2.64
CA GLY A 52 -13.09 8.02 -3.93
C GLY A 52 -12.62 6.66 -4.44
N ASP A 53 -11.93 6.63 -5.57
CA ASP A 53 -11.41 5.41 -6.21
C ASP A 53 -9.89 5.19 -6.08
N VAL A 54 -9.19 6.08 -5.37
CA VAL A 54 -7.73 6.04 -5.22
C VAL A 54 -7.30 5.98 -3.76
N TYR A 55 -6.10 5.46 -3.54
CA TYR A 55 -5.42 5.43 -2.24
C TYR A 55 -4.37 6.52 -2.22
N ASP A 56 -4.22 7.24 -1.11
CA ASP A 56 -3.10 8.15 -0.92
C ASP A 56 -1.80 7.33 -0.76
N THR A 57 -0.77 7.67 -1.54
CA THR A 57 0.49 6.91 -1.53
C THR A 57 1.20 6.94 -0.18
N ARG A 58 1.04 8.02 0.60
CA ARG A 58 1.57 8.13 1.96
C ARG A 58 0.86 7.19 2.90
N ASP A 59 -0.46 7.11 2.82
CA ASP A 59 -1.25 6.19 3.66
C ASP A 59 -0.93 4.73 3.34
N VAL A 60 -0.73 4.40 2.06
CA VAL A 60 -0.27 3.08 1.63
C VAL A 60 1.10 2.76 2.23
N ALA A 61 2.05 3.70 2.19
CA ALA A 61 3.37 3.50 2.76
C ALA A 61 3.32 3.25 4.28
N VAL A 62 2.58 4.08 5.02
CA VAL A 62 2.41 3.94 6.47
C VAL A 62 1.76 2.61 6.83
N TRP A 63 0.70 2.22 6.11
CA TRP A 63 0.04 0.93 6.28
C TRP A 63 0.99 -0.25 6.06
N TRP A 64 1.83 -0.20 5.01
CA TRP A 64 2.80 -1.25 4.75
C TRP A 64 3.88 -1.33 5.84
N ASP A 65 4.46 -0.19 6.20
CA ASP A 65 5.50 -0.14 7.23
C ASP A 65 4.97 -0.60 8.60
N SER A 66 3.70 -0.33 8.92
CA SER A 66 3.07 -0.83 10.14
C SER A 66 2.97 -2.36 10.19
N GLN A 67 2.65 -3.00 9.06
CA GLN A 67 2.61 -4.46 8.94
C GLN A 67 4.01 -5.07 9.08
N ARG A 68 5.03 -4.48 8.43
CA ARG A 68 6.42 -4.95 8.56
C ARG A 68 6.90 -4.89 10.01
N LYS A 69 6.60 -3.80 10.72
CA LYS A 69 6.96 -3.64 12.14
C LYS A 69 6.26 -4.67 13.02
N ALA A 70 4.97 -4.92 12.79
CA ALA A 70 4.22 -5.92 13.53
C ALA A 70 4.74 -7.35 13.30
N ALA A 71 5.21 -7.67 12.09
CA ALA A 71 5.78 -8.98 11.77
C ALA A 71 7.21 -9.20 12.31
N ALA A 72 7.92 -8.12 12.63
CA ALA A 72 9.28 -8.16 13.16
C ALA A 72 9.33 -8.17 14.71
N SER A 73 8.17 -8.07 15.37
CA SER A 73 8.01 -8.09 16.83
C SER A 73 7.55 -9.46 17.30
#